data_AF-A0A9N9NK34-F1
#
_entry.id   AF-A0A9N9NK34-F1
#
_cell.length_a   1.000
_cell.length_b   1.000
_cell.length_c   1.000
_cell.angle_alpha   90.00
_cell.angle_beta   90.00
_cell.angle_gamma   90.00
#
_symmetry.space_group_name_H-M   'P 1'
#
loop_
_entity.id
_entity.type
_entity.pdbx_description
1 polymer ?
#
loop_
_entity_poly.entity_id
_entity_poly.type
_entity_poly.pdbx_seq_one_letter_code
_entity_poly.pdbx_strand_id
1 'polypeptide(L)'
;MTKLSKWLKGNLKDNVKETFEATIEHLLKLKPPVKKGNERQALMSSLQALMKNDESVREEYESLNAWVNVNNSEKEKEKNLKMIVKEHQAIFKKARVVQYNISYGTSSAQTQNSNNIASEHEVSTDIKKAQEINPLNGQKVKEEKENNLLSRIPHKFSFSASKQGSYVEPILEHVEKALFRFVVKNRDYIPSDTVKEFALKCNPPRNIDFSDADILCLLNFITKHISLFMIPHSDQTLFYGEYKLKPLDVLQSFKIEARNHHAHGITKSKGKWNDEKLQRLSTLALELVDCL
;
A
#
# COMPACT_ATOMS: atom_id res chain seq x y z
N MET A 1 45.47 6.56 19.04
CA MET A 1 45.27 6.70 17.57
C MET A 1 46.33 5.90 16.85
N THR A 2 45.94 5.06 15.88
CA THR A 2 46.88 4.23 15.09
C THR A 2 47.65 5.10 14.10
N LYS A 3 48.83 4.64 13.65
CA LYS A 3 49.65 5.33 12.63
C LYS A 3 48.83 5.67 11.38
N LEU A 4 47.92 4.78 10.99
CA LEU A 4 47.03 4.96 9.84
C LEU A 4 45.93 6.00 10.08
N SER A 5 45.34 6.08 11.29
CA SER A 5 44.29 7.08 11.56
C SER A 5 44.84 8.51 11.54
N LYS A 6 46.06 8.71 12.06
CA LYS A 6 46.74 10.01 11.99
C LYS A 6 47.10 10.37 10.54
N TRP A 7 47.54 9.39 9.77
CA TRP A 7 47.82 9.56 8.34
C TRP A 7 46.54 9.92 7.56
N LEU A 8 45.41 9.26 7.83
CA LEU A 8 44.11 9.55 7.21
C LEU A 8 43.68 11.00 7.44
N LYS A 9 43.69 11.49 8.69
CA LYS A 9 43.33 12.88 9.00
C LYS A 9 44.13 13.91 8.19
N GLY A 10 45.43 13.68 8.04
CA GLY A 10 46.30 14.58 7.27
C GLY A 10 46.11 14.48 5.75
N ASN A 11 45.52 13.39 5.25
CA ASN A 11 45.39 13.13 3.83
C ASN A 11 43.94 13.16 3.34
N LEU A 12 42.93 13.49 4.14
CA LEU A 12 41.55 13.56 3.65
C LEU A 12 41.25 14.88 2.92
N LYS A 13 41.75 16.01 3.43
CA LYS A 13 41.38 17.36 3.01
C LYS A 13 41.35 17.62 1.50
N ASP A 14 42.33 17.13 0.76
CA ASP A 14 42.46 17.38 -0.69
C ASP A 14 42.27 16.12 -1.55
N ASN A 15 41.95 14.99 -0.93
CA ASN A 15 41.98 13.68 -1.57
C ASN A 15 40.62 12.96 -1.60
N VAL A 16 39.58 13.56 -1.01
CA VAL A 16 38.20 13.09 -1.23
C VAL A 16 37.80 13.33 -2.69
N LYS A 17 37.27 12.29 -3.34
CA LYS A 17 36.79 12.33 -4.73
C LYS A 17 35.27 12.23 -4.75
N GLU A 18 34.70 12.32 -5.95
CA GLU A 18 33.26 12.29 -6.21
C GLU A 18 32.57 11.00 -5.76
N THR A 19 33.31 9.91 -5.57
CA THR A 19 32.79 8.64 -5.07
C THR A 19 33.68 8.04 -3.97
N PHE A 20 33.09 7.15 -3.17
CA PHE A 20 33.82 6.41 -2.15
C PHE A 20 34.94 5.56 -2.74
N GLU A 21 34.66 4.83 -3.83
CA GLU A 21 35.65 3.97 -4.47
C GLU A 21 36.81 4.78 -5.07
N ALA A 22 36.51 5.91 -5.74
CA ALA A 22 37.54 6.80 -6.26
C ALA A 22 38.39 7.42 -5.14
N THR A 23 37.77 7.71 -3.99
CA THR A 23 38.47 8.20 -2.80
C THR A 23 39.41 7.13 -2.24
N ILE A 24 38.94 5.89 -2.09
CA ILE A 24 39.77 4.77 -1.61
C ILE A 24 40.93 4.48 -2.55
N GLU A 25 40.67 4.40 -3.86
CA GLU A 25 41.71 4.20 -4.88
C GLU A 25 42.74 5.34 -4.89
N HIS A 26 42.29 6.57 -4.71
CA HIS A 26 43.20 7.71 -4.62
C HIS A 26 44.05 7.68 -3.35
N LEU A 27 43.47 7.35 -2.20
CA LEU A 27 44.19 7.20 -0.95
C LEU A 27 45.20 6.04 -0.99
N LEU A 28 44.90 4.95 -1.69
CA LEU A 28 45.84 3.83 -1.89
C LEU A 28 47.08 4.27 -2.69
N LYS A 29 46.92 5.14 -3.70
CA LYS A 29 48.04 5.69 -4.48
C LYS A 29 49.01 6.52 -3.64
N LEU A 30 48.53 7.11 -2.54
CA LEU A 30 49.36 7.88 -1.60
C LEU A 30 50.21 7.00 -0.67
N LYS A 31 50.21 5.68 -0.86
CA LYS A 31 51.02 4.69 -0.12
C LYS A 31 50.79 4.77 1.39
N PRO A 32 49.57 4.44 1.87
CA PRO A 32 49.25 4.50 3.28
C PRO A 32 50.15 3.56 4.10
N PRO A 33 50.40 3.85 5.39
CA PRO A 33 51.29 3.06 6.24
C PRO A 33 50.64 1.75 6.70
N VAL A 34 50.40 0.84 5.77
CA VAL A 34 49.77 -0.48 5.95
C VAL A 34 50.66 -1.59 5.41
N LYS A 35 50.43 -2.82 5.89
CA LYS A 35 51.18 -4.00 5.42
C LYS A 35 50.73 -4.33 4.00
N LYS A 36 51.67 -4.68 3.12
CA LYS A 36 51.35 -5.11 1.75
C LYS A 36 50.39 -6.30 1.77
N GLY A 37 49.37 -6.26 0.90
CA GLY A 37 48.38 -7.34 0.73
C GLY A 37 47.04 -7.13 1.43
N ASN A 38 46.91 -6.16 2.35
CA ASN A 38 45.61 -5.85 3.00
C ASN A 38 45.28 -4.34 3.04
N GLU A 39 45.93 -3.55 2.19
CA GLU A 39 45.94 -2.10 2.23
C GLU A 39 44.53 -1.50 2.12
N ARG A 40 43.73 -1.97 1.15
CA ARG A 40 42.35 -1.52 0.93
C ARG A 40 41.46 -1.78 2.15
N GLN A 41 41.49 -3.00 2.69
CA GLN A 41 40.65 -3.38 3.83
C GLN A 41 41.06 -2.63 5.11
N ALA A 42 42.35 -2.51 5.38
CA ALA A 42 42.86 -1.80 6.55
C ALA A 42 42.57 -0.29 6.48
N LEU A 43 42.63 0.30 5.28
CA LEU A 43 42.26 1.68 5.01
C LEU A 43 40.77 1.90 5.26
N MET A 44 39.89 1.06 4.69
CA MET A 44 38.44 1.14 4.91
C MET A 44 38.07 1.01 6.39
N SER A 45 38.60 0.02 7.10
CA SER A 45 38.31 -0.18 8.52
C SER A 45 38.81 0.97 9.39
N SER A 46 39.95 1.58 9.03
CA SER A 46 40.48 2.73 9.78
C SER A 46 39.72 4.02 9.48
N LEU A 47 39.25 4.21 8.24
CA LEU A 47 38.38 5.33 7.87
C LEU A 47 37.03 5.22 8.59
N GLN A 48 36.45 4.02 8.66
CA GLN A 48 35.25 3.73 9.45
C GLN A 48 35.43 4.07 10.93
N ALA A 49 36.52 3.58 11.53
CA ALA A 49 36.82 3.88 12.92
C ALA A 49 37.05 5.38 13.15
N LEU A 50 37.62 6.09 12.17
CA LEU A 50 37.82 7.52 12.25
C LEU A 50 36.48 8.28 12.26
N MET A 51 35.58 7.98 11.32
CA MET A 51 34.25 8.62 11.24
C MET A 51 33.36 8.34 12.45
N LYS A 52 33.50 7.15 13.04
CA LYS A 52 32.73 6.75 14.23
C LYS A 52 33.21 7.45 15.51
N ASN A 53 34.51 7.66 15.64
CA ASN A 53 35.13 8.12 16.90
C ASN A 53 35.48 9.61 16.91
N ASP A 54 35.44 10.29 15.77
CA ASP A 54 35.81 11.71 15.66
C ASP A 54 34.65 12.52 15.05
N GLU A 55 33.99 13.29 15.92
CA GLU A 55 32.85 14.15 15.55
C GLU A 55 33.26 15.28 14.60
N SER A 56 34.42 15.90 14.83
CA SER A 56 34.92 16.97 13.96
C SER A 56 35.17 16.50 12.54
N VAL A 57 35.75 15.30 12.38
CA VAL A 57 35.99 14.71 11.05
C VAL A 57 34.66 14.31 10.40
N ARG A 58 33.69 13.85 11.19
CA ARG A 58 32.37 13.48 10.68
C ARG A 58 31.62 14.68 10.09
N GLU A 59 31.67 15.82 10.76
CA GLU A 59 31.06 17.07 10.30
C GLU A 59 31.79 17.65 9.08
N GLU A 60 33.13 17.65 9.11
CA GLU A 60 33.95 18.17 8.00
C GLU A 60 33.78 17.33 6.71
N TYR A 61 33.58 16.02 6.84
CA TYR A 61 33.46 15.07 5.72
C TYR A 61 32.10 14.35 5.69
N GLU A 62 31.01 15.11 5.82
CA GLU A 62 29.64 14.57 5.88
C GLU A 62 29.31 13.62 4.71
N SER A 63 29.69 13.99 3.48
CA SER A 63 29.47 13.16 2.28
C SER A 63 30.21 11.82 2.35
N LEU A 64 31.45 11.84 2.85
CA LEU A 64 32.25 10.62 3.02
C LEU A 64 31.69 9.74 4.14
N ASN A 65 31.23 10.34 5.24
CA ASN A 65 30.56 9.64 6.32
C ASN A 65 29.26 8.97 5.84
N ALA A 66 28.47 9.65 5.00
CA ALA A 66 27.29 9.07 4.39
C ALA A 66 27.64 7.80 3.59
N TRP A 67 28.67 7.83 2.74
CA TRP A 67 29.12 6.65 1.99
C TRP A 67 29.64 5.53 2.87
N VAL A 68 30.41 5.86 3.91
CA VAL A 68 30.95 4.87 4.86
C VAL A 68 29.83 4.13 5.59
N ASN A 69 28.74 4.81 5.92
CA ASN A 69 27.57 4.22 6.56
C ASN A 69 26.73 3.39 5.57
N VAL A 70 26.64 3.79 4.31
CA VAL A 70 26.01 2.98 3.24
C VAL A 70 26.77 1.66 3.04
N ASN A 71 28.11 1.68 3.01
CA ASN A 71 28.91 0.45 2.85
C ASN A 71 28.96 -0.45 4.09
N ASN A 72 28.62 0.07 5.28
CA ASN A 72 28.40 -0.77 6.46
C ASN A 72 27.09 -1.56 6.37
N SER A 73 26.10 -1.06 5.63
CA SER A 73 24.87 -1.80 5.35
C SER A 73 25.11 -3.01 4.42
N GLU A 74 26.12 -2.94 3.54
CA GLU A 74 26.50 -4.06 2.66
C GLU A 74 27.18 -5.22 3.41
N LYS A 75 27.78 -4.96 4.58
CA LYS A 75 28.34 -6.02 5.45
C LYS A 75 27.36 -6.53 6.50
N GLU A 76 26.21 -5.89 6.69
CA GLU A 76 25.09 -6.45 7.45
C GLU A 76 24.26 -7.43 6.61
N LYS A 77 24.91 -8.54 6.24
CA LYS A 77 24.31 -9.77 5.72
C LYS A 77 23.74 -9.62 4.30
N GLU A 78 23.98 -10.66 3.50
CA GLU A 78 22.93 -11.26 2.68
C GLU A 78 21.70 -11.46 3.58
N LYS A 79 20.89 -10.41 3.77
CA LYS A 79 19.56 -10.54 4.32
C LYS A 79 18.82 -11.20 3.16
N ASN A 80 18.88 -12.53 3.10
CA ASN A 80 17.98 -13.29 2.27
C ASN A 80 16.61 -13.33 2.96
N LEU A 81 15.53 -13.30 2.19
CA LEU A 81 14.20 -13.56 2.74
C LEU A 81 14.24 -14.92 3.46
N LYS A 82 13.93 -14.90 4.76
CA LYS A 82 14.09 -16.08 5.61
C LYS A 82 12.81 -16.90 5.59
N MET A 83 12.92 -18.12 5.10
CA MET A 83 11.87 -19.11 5.26
C MET A 83 11.74 -19.50 6.74
N ILE A 84 10.50 -19.62 7.19
CA ILE A 84 10.10 -20.04 8.52
C ILE A 84 10.14 -21.57 8.60
N VAL A 85 10.54 -22.10 9.75
CA VAL A 85 10.50 -23.54 10.03
C VAL A 85 9.06 -24.04 9.92
N LYS A 86 8.85 -25.18 9.26
CA LYS A 86 7.52 -25.71 8.90
C LYS A 86 6.49 -25.72 10.03
N GLU A 87 6.90 -26.02 11.26
CA GLU A 87 6.04 -26.05 12.46
C GLU A 87 5.48 -24.67 12.86
N HIS A 88 6.18 -23.61 12.47
CA HIS A 88 5.81 -22.22 12.79
C HIS A 88 5.21 -21.48 11.60
N GLN A 89 5.08 -22.12 10.43
CA GLN A 89 4.50 -21.51 9.23
C GLN A 89 2.99 -21.32 9.38
N ALA A 90 2.46 -20.26 8.77
CA ALA A 90 1.03 -20.07 8.64
C ALA A 90 0.39 -21.14 7.74
N ILE A 91 -0.82 -21.57 8.11
CA ILE A 91 -1.60 -22.55 7.36
C ILE A 91 -2.84 -21.86 6.79
N PHE A 92 -2.97 -21.88 5.47
CA PHE A 92 -4.09 -21.30 4.74
C PHE A 92 -4.86 -22.40 4.00
N LYS A 93 -6.17 -22.24 3.84
CA LYS A 93 -6.97 -23.12 2.98
C LYS A 93 -6.59 -22.93 1.52
N LYS A 94 -6.47 -24.02 0.77
CA LYS A 94 -6.06 -24.00 -0.66
C LYS A 94 -7.10 -23.39 -1.60
N ALA A 95 -8.38 -23.36 -1.21
CA ALA A 95 -9.45 -22.88 -2.06
C ALA A 95 -10.43 -22.04 -1.24
N ARG A 96 -10.84 -20.90 -1.81
CA ARG A 96 -11.87 -20.02 -1.28
C ARG A 96 -12.88 -19.72 -2.38
N VAL A 97 -14.16 -19.72 -2.01
CA VAL A 97 -15.23 -19.17 -2.84
C VAL A 97 -15.37 -17.71 -2.43
N VAL A 98 -15.04 -16.79 -3.34
CA VAL A 98 -15.29 -15.36 -3.12
C VAL A 98 -16.73 -15.10 -3.57
N GLN A 99 -17.57 -14.61 -2.65
CA GLN A 99 -18.95 -14.22 -2.96
C GLN A 99 -19.17 -12.78 -2.51
N TYR A 100 -19.48 -11.91 -3.48
CA TYR A 100 -20.00 -10.59 -3.20
C TYR A 100 -21.53 -10.68 -3.20
N ASN A 101 -22.15 -10.62 -2.03
CA ASN A 101 -23.61 -10.51 -1.93
C ASN A 101 -23.99 -9.03 -2.00
N ILE A 102 -24.55 -8.57 -3.11
CA ILE A 102 -25.13 -7.24 -3.21
C ILE A 102 -26.60 -7.34 -3.59
N SER A 103 -27.45 -6.86 -2.68
CA SER A 103 -28.84 -6.51 -2.98
C SER A 103 -28.83 -5.22 -3.79
N TYR A 104 -28.97 -5.34 -5.11
CA TYR A 104 -29.33 -4.20 -5.93
C TYR A 104 -30.76 -3.84 -5.54
N GLY A 105 -30.99 -2.59 -5.11
CA GLY A 105 -32.34 -2.11 -4.83
C GLY A 105 -33.19 -2.14 -6.09
N THR A 106 -33.77 -3.30 -6.40
CA THR A 106 -34.83 -3.49 -7.37
C THR A 106 -36.14 -3.31 -6.62
N SER A 107 -36.76 -2.15 -6.77
CA SER A 107 -38.20 -2.04 -6.69
C SER A 107 -38.81 -2.82 -7.87
N SER A 108 -39.00 -4.13 -7.73
CA SER A 108 -40.03 -4.89 -8.46
C SER A 108 -40.16 -6.33 -7.94
N ALA A 109 -41.41 -6.64 -7.55
CA ALA A 109 -42.06 -7.95 -7.43
C ALA A 109 -41.25 -9.10 -6.81
N GLN A 110 -41.28 -9.20 -5.48
CA GLN A 110 -41.03 -10.45 -4.78
C GLN A 110 -42.38 -11.18 -4.59
N THR A 111 -42.61 -12.22 -5.40
CA THR A 111 -43.59 -13.26 -5.07
C THR A 111 -43.01 -14.06 -3.91
N GLN A 112 -43.36 -13.70 -2.67
CA GLN A 112 -43.10 -14.56 -1.52
C GLN A 112 -44.33 -15.42 -1.25
N ASN A 113 -44.20 -16.70 -1.61
CA ASN A 113 -44.92 -17.77 -0.94
C ASN A 113 -44.36 -17.88 0.49
N SER A 114 -45.16 -17.58 1.50
CA SER A 114 -45.18 -18.27 2.80
C SER A 114 -46.37 -17.76 3.63
N ASN A 115 -47.20 -18.70 4.05
CA ASN A 115 -48.37 -18.51 4.90
C ASN A 115 -48.01 -17.95 6.29
N ASN A 116 -48.72 -16.93 6.76
CA ASN A 116 -49.59 -17.00 7.95
C ASN A 116 -50.20 -15.63 8.33
N ILE A 117 -51.53 -15.56 8.18
CA ILE A 117 -52.57 -15.04 9.10
C ILE A 117 -52.42 -13.63 9.73
N ALA A 118 -53.20 -12.73 9.13
CA ALA A 118 -54.19 -11.78 9.69
C ALA A 118 -53.79 -10.71 10.74
N SER A 119 -53.90 -9.45 10.31
CA SER A 119 -54.79 -8.45 10.92
C SER A 119 -55.06 -7.34 9.90
N GLU A 120 -56.35 -7.14 9.60
CA GLU A 120 -56.90 -6.14 8.68
C GLU A 120 -56.98 -4.73 9.29
N HIS A 121 -57.43 -3.79 8.43
CA HIS A 121 -57.86 -2.40 8.62
C HIS A 121 -56.75 -1.32 8.54
N GLU A 122 -56.86 -0.26 7.73
CA GLU A 122 -57.93 0.17 6.84
C GLU A 122 -57.42 1.21 5.82
N VAL A 123 -58.14 1.28 4.71
CA VAL A 123 -57.99 2.17 3.56
C VAL A 123 -58.30 3.63 3.93
N SER A 124 -57.55 4.58 3.38
CA SER A 124 -58.18 5.82 2.87
C SER A 124 -57.29 6.52 1.83
N THR A 125 -57.80 6.54 0.59
CA THR A 125 -57.39 7.39 -0.53
C THR A 125 -58.34 8.58 -0.63
N ASP A 126 -57.81 9.80 -0.77
CA ASP A 126 -58.43 10.94 -1.48
C ASP A 126 -57.34 12.04 -1.66
N ILE A 127 -56.84 12.42 -2.85
CA ILE A 127 -57.41 13.06 -4.06
C ILE A 127 -57.48 14.63 -3.98
N LYS A 128 -56.70 15.26 -4.90
CA LYS A 128 -56.85 16.58 -5.60
C LYS A 128 -56.46 17.89 -4.87
N LYS A 129 -55.49 18.68 -5.42
CA LYS A 129 -55.57 19.83 -6.40
C LYS A 129 -56.23 21.08 -5.79
N ALA A 130 -55.87 22.35 -6.00
CA ALA A 130 -54.95 23.14 -6.84
C ALA A 130 -54.79 24.54 -6.15
N GLN A 131 -53.81 25.44 -6.40
CA GLN A 131 -53.73 26.54 -7.40
C GLN A 131 -52.90 27.67 -6.69
N GLU A 132 -51.74 28.13 -7.20
CA GLU A 132 -51.47 29.25 -8.14
C GLU A 132 -51.39 30.70 -7.55
N ILE A 133 -50.16 31.27 -7.65
CA ILE A 133 -49.75 32.65 -8.07
C ILE A 133 -49.76 33.84 -7.06
N ASN A 134 -48.55 34.16 -6.51
CA ASN A 134 -47.68 35.39 -6.58
C ASN A 134 -48.27 36.84 -6.67
N PRO A 135 -47.48 37.95 -6.48
CA PRO A 135 -46.25 38.23 -5.69
C PRO A 135 -46.20 39.66 -5.03
N LEU A 136 -45.01 40.04 -4.50
CA LEU A 136 -44.35 41.38 -4.49
C LEU A 136 -44.13 42.09 -3.12
N ASN A 137 -42.88 42.07 -2.59
CA ASN A 137 -41.94 43.21 -2.50
C ASN A 137 -40.80 43.00 -1.48
N GLY A 138 -39.59 43.51 -1.79
CA GLY A 138 -38.67 44.01 -0.74
C GLY A 138 -37.27 43.42 -0.58
N GLN A 139 -36.54 43.19 -1.67
CA GLN A 139 -35.09 43.42 -1.85
C GLN A 139 -34.17 43.57 -0.59
N LYS A 140 -33.34 42.54 -0.32
CA LYS A 140 -31.93 42.70 0.06
C LYS A 140 -31.09 41.65 -0.67
N VAL A 141 -30.22 42.15 -1.54
CA VAL A 141 -29.23 41.49 -2.38
C VAL A 141 -27.89 41.91 -1.74
N LYS A 142 -26.91 41.07 -1.42
CA LYS A 142 -25.95 40.36 -2.31
C LYS A 142 -24.87 39.80 -1.36
N GLU A 143 -24.51 38.52 -1.50
CA GLU A 143 -23.19 37.90 -1.20
C GLU A 143 -23.37 36.41 -0.85
N GLU A 144 -23.88 35.60 -1.77
CA GLU A 144 -23.81 34.12 -1.59
C GLU A 144 -23.98 33.32 -2.90
N LYS A 145 -23.86 33.98 -4.07
CA LYS A 145 -24.21 33.36 -5.37
C LYS A 145 -23.04 32.97 -6.27
N GLU A 146 -21.79 33.23 -5.90
CA GLU A 146 -20.64 32.85 -6.76
C GLU A 146 -20.04 31.47 -6.47
N ASN A 147 -20.19 30.91 -5.27
CA ASN A 147 -19.60 29.59 -4.94
C ASN A 147 -20.49 28.38 -5.29
N ASN A 148 -21.73 28.58 -5.75
CA ASN A 148 -22.65 27.49 -6.09
C ASN A 148 -22.76 27.17 -7.58
N LEU A 149 -22.03 27.88 -8.46
CA LEU A 149 -22.06 27.65 -9.90
C LEU A 149 -21.00 26.67 -10.41
N LEU A 150 -19.99 26.34 -9.59
CA LEU A 150 -18.97 25.32 -9.93
C LEU A 150 -19.35 23.88 -9.54
N SER A 151 -20.47 23.67 -8.81
CA SER A 151 -20.83 22.36 -8.24
C SER A 151 -21.85 21.54 -9.05
N ARG A 152 -22.20 21.95 -10.27
CA ARG A 152 -23.19 21.26 -11.11
C ARG A 152 -22.73 21.06 -12.55
N ILE A 153 -21.50 20.63 -12.78
CA ILE A 153 -21.25 19.84 -13.99
C ILE A 153 -21.94 18.50 -13.73
N PRO A 154 -22.99 18.12 -14.48
CA PRO A 154 -23.56 16.79 -14.35
C PRO A 154 -22.45 15.84 -14.78
N HIS A 155 -21.85 15.12 -13.83
CA HIS A 155 -21.05 13.96 -14.18
C HIS A 155 -22.00 12.98 -14.86
N LYS A 156 -22.05 13.02 -16.19
CA LYS A 156 -22.74 12.01 -17.00
C LYS A 156 -21.98 10.72 -16.78
N PHE A 157 -22.54 9.87 -15.93
CA PHE A 157 -22.07 8.51 -15.77
C PHE A 157 -22.48 7.73 -17.01
N SER A 158 -21.52 7.10 -17.71
CA SER A 158 -21.82 6.30 -18.90
C SER A 158 -22.61 5.03 -18.60
N PHE A 159 -22.66 4.63 -17.32
CA PHE A 159 -23.30 3.41 -16.85
C PHE A 159 -24.31 3.67 -15.73
N SER A 160 -25.38 2.86 -15.68
CA SER A 160 -26.25 2.78 -14.51
C SER A 160 -25.51 2.18 -13.31
N ALA A 161 -25.99 2.40 -12.09
CA ALA A 161 -25.37 1.83 -10.90
C ALA A 161 -25.24 0.29 -10.97
N SER A 162 -26.26 -0.40 -11.49
CA SER A 162 -26.19 -1.86 -11.71
C SER A 162 -25.11 -2.24 -12.73
N LYS A 163 -24.99 -1.50 -13.85
CA LYS A 163 -23.93 -1.75 -14.85
C LYS A 163 -22.53 -1.48 -14.29
N GLN A 164 -22.38 -0.45 -13.47
CA GLN A 164 -21.12 -0.18 -12.75
C GLN A 164 -20.78 -1.32 -11.79
N GLY A 165 -21.77 -1.85 -11.06
CA GLY A 165 -21.65 -3.05 -10.23
C GLY A 165 -21.10 -4.25 -10.98
N SER A 166 -21.76 -4.61 -12.08
CA SER A 166 -21.34 -5.72 -12.92
C SER A 166 -19.95 -5.58 -13.52
N TYR A 167 -19.41 -4.36 -13.59
CA TYR A 167 -18.05 -4.10 -14.08
C TYR A 167 -17.01 -4.12 -12.97
N VAL A 168 -17.30 -3.50 -11.82
CA VAL A 168 -16.37 -3.36 -10.70
C VAL A 168 -16.22 -4.67 -9.91
N GLU A 169 -17.31 -5.40 -9.71
CA GLU A 169 -17.29 -6.61 -8.87
C GLU A 169 -16.33 -7.69 -9.39
N PRO A 170 -16.30 -8.05 -10.69
CA PRO A 170 -15.33 -9.02 -11.21
C PRO A 170 -13.88 -8.57 -11.05
N ILE A 171 -13.62 -7.25 -11.12
CA ILE A 171 -12.28 -6.70 -10.93
C ILE A 171 -11.84 -6.88 -9.48
N LEU A 172 -12.69 -6.51 -8.52
CA LEU A 172 -12.39 -6.68 -7.10
C LEU A 172 -12.23 -8.16 -6.72
N GLU A 173 -13.06 -9.04 -7.26
CA GLU A 173 -12.95 -10.48 -7.08
C GLU A 173 -11.63 -11.02 -7.62
N HIS A 174 -11.21 -10.55 -8.80
CA HIS A 174 -9.96 -10.96 -9.40
C HIS A 174 -8.76 -10.55 -8.53
N VAL A 175 -8.74 -9.31 -8.06
CA VAL A 175 -7.68 -8.80 -7.18
C VAL A 175 -7.67 -9.52 -5.83
N GLU A 176 -8.83 -9.76 -5.22
CA GLU A 176 -8.94 -10.51 -3.96
C GLU A 176 -8.35 -11.93 -4.10
N LYS A 177 -8.66 -12.62 -5.21
CA LYS A 177 -8.08 -13.93 -5.52
C LYS A 177 -6.57 -13.86 -5.70
N ALA A 178 -6.06 -12.83 -6.38
CA ALA A 178 -4.61 -12.64 -6.56
C ALA A 178 -3.89 -12.40 -5.23
N LEU A 179 -4.41 -11.51 -4.38
CA LEU A 179 -3.88 -11.24 -3.04
C LEU A 179 -3.87 -12.51 -2.18
N PHE A 180 -4.96 -13.28 -2.19
CA PHE A 180 -5.02 -14.52 -1.43
C PHE A 180 -4.01 -15.55 -1.94
N ARG A 181 -3.90 -15.72 -3.27
CA ARG A 181 -2.91 -16.61 -3.89
C ARG A 181 -1.49 -16.20 -3.54
N PHE A 182 -1.19 -14.91 -3.53
CA PHE A 182 0.11 -14.39 -3.11
C PHE A 182 0.46 -14.80 -1.68
N VAL A 183 -0.46 -14.58 -0.73
CA VAL A 183 -0.27 -14.97 0.67
C VAL A 183 -0.07 -16.50 0.81
N VAL A 184 -0.87 -17.30 0.11
CA VAL A 184 -0.77 -18.77 0.13
C VAL A 184 0.54 -19.27 -0.48
N LYS A 185 0.94 -18.71 -1.63
CA LYS A 185 2.19 -19.07 -2.34
C LYS A 185 3.41 -18.76 -1.48
N ASN A 186 3.37 -17.66 -0.73
CA ASN A 186 4.47 -17.18 0.09
C ASN A 186 4.33 -17.53 1.58
N ARG A 187 3.48 -18.51 1.93
CA ARG A 187 3.25 -18.92 3.33
C ARG A 187 4.52 -19.33 4.08
N ASP A 188 5.53 -19.80 3.36
CA ASP A 188 6.79 -20.26 3.93
C ASP A 188 7.59 -19.10 4.56
N TYR A 189 7.24 -17.85 4.26
CA TYR A 189 7.83 -16.64 4.84
C TYR A 189 6.97 -16.02 5.96
N ILE A 190 5.79 -16.60 6.25
CA ILE A 190 4.80 -16.02 7.14
C ILE A 190 4.72 -16.83 8.44
N PRO A 191 5.10 -16.23 9.59
CA PRO A 191 4.92 -16.89 10.89
C PRO A 191 3.44 -17.04 11.26
N SER A 192 3.07 -18.19 11.80
CA SER A 192 1.70 -18.50 12.23
C SER A 192 1.21 -17.53 13.31
N ASP A 193 2.06 -17.15 14.24
CA ASP A 193 1.71 -16.23 15.33
C ASP A 193 1.43 -14.81 14.81
N THR A 194 2.12 -14.38 13.75
CA THR A 194 1.82 -13.10 13.07
C THR A 194 0.41 -13.10 12.49
N VAL A 195 -0.02 -14.21 11.87
CA VAL A 195 -1.38 -14.34 11.31
C VAL A 195 -2.42 -14.39 12.43
N LYS A 196 -2.18 -15.17 13.50
CA LYS A 196 -3.08 -15.24 14.66
C LYS A 196 -3.27 -13.86 15.30
N GLU A 197 -2.16 -13.15 15.58
CA GLU A 197 -2.20 -11.82 16.18
C GLU A 197 -2.94 -10.82 15.29
N PHE A 198 -2.70 -10.87 13.98
CA PHE A 198 -3.40 -10.01 13.02
C PHE A 198 -4.90 -10.31 12.98
N ALA A 199 -5.27 -11.58 12.87
CA ALA A 199 -6.66 -12.03 12.75
C ALA A 199 -7.49 -11.68 13.99
N LEU A 200 -6.89 -11.78 15.20
CA LEU A 200 -7.51 -11.37 16.46
C LEU A 200 -7.68 -9.85 16.59
N LYS A 201 -6.79 -9.06 15.96
CA LYS A 201 -6.85 -7.58 15.96
C LYS A 201 -7.80 -7.01 14.91
N CYS A 202 -8.32 -7.84 14.00
CA CYS A 202 -9.32 -7.41 13.03
C CYS A 202 -10.67 -7.16 13.71
N ASN A 203 -11.46 -6.24 13.13
CA ASN A 203 -12.80 -5.91 13.60
C ASN A 203 -13.81 -6.07 12.45
N PRO A 204 -14.62 -7.14 12.44
CA PRO A 204 -14.64 -8.25 13.40
C PRO A 204 -13.40 -9.15 13.28
N PRO A 205 -13.07 -9.96 14.31
CA PRO A 205 -12.00 -10.94 14.24
C PRO A 205 -12.17 -11.87 13.04
N ARG A 206 -11.04 -12.27 12.44
CA ARG A 206 -11.01 -13.13 11.25
C ARG A 206 -10.54 -14.54 11.59
N ASN A 207 -10.80 -15.48 10.70
CA ASN A 207 -10.23 -16.82 10.80
C ASN A 207 -8.72 -16.77 10.54
N ILE A 208 -7.96 -17.56 11.29
CA ILE A 208 -6.49 -17.64 11.17
C ILE A 208 -6.02 -18.23 9.83
N ASP A 209 -6.91 -18.90 9.08
CA ASP A 209 -6.66 -19.42 7.75
C ASP A 209 -7.05 -18.44 6.63
N PHE A 210 -7.51 -17.23 7.01
CA PHE A 210 -8.05 -16.19 6.11
C PHE A 210 -9.19 -16.66 5.20
N SER A 211 -9.92 -17.72 5.59
CA SER A 211 -11.09 -18.20 4.83
C SER A 211 -12.25 -17.20 4.76
N ASP A 212 -12.28 -16.20 5.65
CA ASP A 212 -13.27 -15.13 5.70
C ASP A 212 -12.66 -13.73 5.46
N ALA A 213 -11.36 -13.65 5.11
CA ALA A 213 -10.65 -12.37 4.95
C ALA A 213 -11.02 -11.67 3.63
N ASP A 214 -11.74 -10.55 3.68
CA ASP A 214 -12.03 -9.74 2.49
C ASP A 214 -10.78 -9.08 1.87
N ILE A 215 -10.96 -8.43 0.70
CA ILE A 215 -9.90 -7.71 -0.02
C ILE A 215 -9.16 -6.68 0.87
N LEU A 216 -9.86 -5.96 1.75
CA LEU A 216 -9.24 -4.96 2.62
C LEU A 216 -8.44 -5.62 3.73
N CYS A 217 -8.90 -6.75 4.26
CA CYS A 217 -8.19 -7.56 5.22
C CYS A 217 -6.84 -8.04 4.65
N LEU A 218 -6.85 -8.60 3.44
CA LEU A 218 -5.63 -9.07 2.76
C LEU A 218 -4.66 -7.91 2.46
N LEU A 219 -5.16 -6.79 1.94
CA LEU A 219 -4.35 -5.59 1.71
C LEU A 219 -3.72 -5.06 3.00
N ASN A 220 -4.50 -4.99 4.09
CA ASN A 220 -4.02 -4.56 5.39
C ASN A 220 -2.93 -5.48 5.93
N PHE A 221 -3.11 -6.80 5.79
CA PHE A 221 -2.13 -7.78 6.22
C PHE A 221 -0.81 -7.61 5.47
N ILE A 222 -0.84 -7.60 4.12
CA ILE A 222 0.36 -7.47 3.28
C ILE A 222 1.05 -6.13 3.55
N THR A 223 0.29 -5.03 3.61
CA THR A 223 0.86 -3.69 3.86
C THR A 223 1.54 -3.62 5.23
N LYS A 224 0.88 -4.14 6.28
CA LYS A 224 1.41 -4.08 7.65
C LYS A 224 2.64 -4.96 7.83
N HIS A 225 2.70 -6.08 7.11
CA HIS A 225 3.76 -7.08 7.22
C HIS A 225 4.63 -7.13 5.96
N ILE A 226 4.80 -6.00 5.27
CA ILE A 226 5.51 -5.91 3.99
C ILE A 226 6.94 -6.44 4.06
N SER A 227 7.59 -6.28 5.22
CA SER A 227 8.96 -6.77 5.49
C SER A 227 9.10 -8.30 5.48
N LEU A 228 7.99 -9.05 5.50
CA LEU A 228 8.01 -10.50 5.29
C LEU A 228 8.22 -10.87 3.80
N PHE A 229 7.89 -9.95 2.89
CA PHE A 229 7.85 -10.21 1.45
C PHE A 229 8.94 -9.46 0.69
N MET A 230 9.58 -8.47 1.30
CA MET A 230 10.67 -7.74 0.70
C MET A 230 11.64 -7.21 1.75
N ILE A 231 12.86 -6.91 1.32
CA ILE A 231 13.88 -6.33 2.18
C ILE A 231 14.08 -4.88 1.76
N PRO A 232 13.88 -3.90 2.67
CA PRO A 232 14.06 -2.50 2.34
C PRO A 232 15.46 -2.25 1.78
N HIS A 233 15.54 -1.48 0.69
CA HIS A 233 16.79 -1.12 0.01
C HIS A 233 17.57 -2.31 -0.59
N SER A 234 16.88 -3.43 -0.89
CA SER A 234 17.43 -4.58 -1.60
C SER A 234 16.54 -4.93 -2.80
N ASP A 235 17.13 -5.55 -3.82
CA ASP A 235 16.38 -6.14 -4.94
C ASP A 235 15.66 -7.44 -4.56
N GLN A 236 15.82 -7.91 -3.32
CA GLN A 236 15.21 -9.15 -2.87
C GLN A 236 13.78 -8.94 -2.38
N THR A 237 12.86 -9.46 -3.18
CA THR A 237 11.42 -9.26 -3.03
C THR A 237 10.68 -10.47 -3.62
N LEU A 238 9.51 -10.76 -3.07
CA LEU A 238 8.56 -11.73 -3.63
C LEU A 238 7.56 -11.08 -4.58
N PHE A 239 7.60 -9.75 -4.71
CA PHE A 239 6.79 -8.97 -5.65
C PHE A 239 7.45 -8.91 -7.03
N TYR A 240 6.63 -8.68 -8.05
CA TYR A 240 7.03 -8.64 -9.46
C TYR A 240 6.68 -7.28 -10.11
N GLY A 241 6.98 -7.18 -11.41
CA GLY A 241 6.62 -6.01 -12.22
C GLY A 241 7.36 -4.72 -11.88
N GLU A 242 6.83 -3.60 -12.37
CA GLU A 242 7.41 -2.27 -12.20
C GLU A 242 7.42 -1.83 -10.72
N TYR A 243 6.43 -2.29 -9.96
CA TYR A 243 6.28 -1.97 -8.54
C TYR A 243 7.06 -2.89 -7.59
N LYS A 244 7.87 -3.84 -8.09
CA LYS A 244 8.56 -4.84 -7.25
C LYS A 244 9.39 -4.25 -6.08
N LEU A 245 10.00 -3.07 -6.30
CA LEU A 245 10.84 -2.37 -5.31
C LEU A 245 10.06 -1.38 -4.46
N LYS A 246 8.83 -1.02 -4.87
CA LYS A 246 7.94 -0.10 -4.17
C LYS A 246 6.48 -0.60 -4.20
N PRO A 247 6.21 -1.83 -3.71
CA PRO A 247 4.88 -2.44 -3.80
C PRO A 247 3.84 -1.69 -2.94
N LEU A 248 4.30 -0.95 -1.92
CA LEU A 248 3.41 -0.12 -1.09
C LEU A 248 2.67 0.95 -1.89
N ASP A 249 3.27 1.50 -2.94
CA ASP A 249 2.67 2.57 -3.74
C ASP A 249 1.40 2.07 -4.44
N VAL A 250 1.48 0.90 -5.09
CA VAL A 250 0.33 0.28 -5.78
C VAL A 250 -0.67 -0.31 -4.78
N LEU A 251 -0.22 -0.96 -3.70
CA LEU A 251 -1.08 -1.52 -2.66
C LEU A 251 -1.92 -0.43 -1.97
N GLN A 252 -1.32 0.70 -1.61
CA GLN A 252 -2.02 1.81 -0.94
C GLN A 252 -2.95 2.54 -1.91
N SER A 253 -2.51 2.78 -3.14
CA SER A 253 -3.32 3.43 -4.18
C SER A 253 -4.58 2.61 -4.48
N PHE A 254 -4.43 1.31 -4.72
CA PHE A 254 -5.57 0.42 -4.94
C PHE A 254 -6.48 0.35 -3.71
N LYS A 255 -5.92 0.26 -2.50
CA LYS A 255 -6.68 0.21 -1.25
C LYS A 255 -7.58 1.44 -1.05
N ILE A 256 -7.12 2.63 -1.42
CA ILE A 256 -7.93 3.87 -1.33
C ILE A 256 -9.18 3.72 -2.21
N GLU A 257 -9.01 3.27 -3.45
CA GLU A 257 -10.12 3.09 -4.39
C GLU A 257 -11.06 1.94 -3.98
N ALA A 258 -10.51 0.81 -3.52
CA ALA A 258 -11.31 -0.31 -3.02
C ALA A 258 -12.11 0.05 -1.75
N ARG A 259 -11.56 0.88 -0.85
CA ARG A 259 -12.29 1.38 0.34
C ARG A 259 -13.48 2.23 -0.04
N ASN A 260 -13.34 3.10 -1.04
CA ASN A 260 -14.44 3.94 -1.52
C ASN A 260 -15.61 3.07 -2.02
N HIS A 261 -15.31 1.96 -2.71
CA HIS A 261 -16.32 0.98 -3.08
C HIS A 261 -16.98 0.35 -1.85
N HIS A 262 -16.19 -0.17 -0.91
CA HIS A 262 -16.71 -0.89 0.26
C HIS A 262 -17.55 -0.02 1.20
N ALA A 263 -17.22 1.27 1.35
CA ALA A 263 -17.89 2.20 2.27
C ALA A 263 -19.21 2.77 1.72
N HIS A 264 -19.30 2.99 0.40
CA HIS A 264 -20.43 3.69 -0.20
C HIS A 264 -21.33 2.81 -1.06
N GLY A 265 -20.84 1.65 -1.49
CA GLY A 265 -21.49 0.84 -2.51
C GLY A 265 -21.66 1.62 -3.82
N ILE A 266 -22.00 0.93 -4.90
CA ILE A 266 -22.21 1.59 -6.20
C ILE A 266 -23.58 2.32 -6.25
N THR A 267 -24.40 2.13 -5.23
CA THR A 267 -25.80 2.55 -5.18
C THR A 267 -26.05 3.93 -4.56
N LYS A 268 -25.09 4.52 -3.82
CA LYS A 268 -25.26 5.86 -3.24
C LYS A 268 -24.79 6.94 -4.22
N SER A 269 -25.42 8.11 -4.24
CA SER A 269 -24.99 9.26 -5.07
C SER A 269 -23.53 9.67 -4.83
N LYS A 270 -23.00 9.41 -3.62
CA LYS A 270 -21.58 9.57 -3.23
C LYS A 270 -20.67 8.41 -3.65
N GLY A 271 -21.24 7.26 -4.02
CA GLY A 271 -20.55 6.04 -4.43
C GLY A 271 -20.68 5.73 -5.92
N LYS A 272 -21.23 6.65 -6.74
CA LYS A 272 -21.17 6.52 -8.20
C LYS A 272 -19.75 6.81 -8.69
N TRP A 273 -19.21 5.89 -9.47
CA TRP A 273 -17.90 6.03 -10.06
C TRP A 273 -18.07 6.73 -11.41
N ASN A 274 -17.39 7.85 -11.63
CA ASN A 274 -17.29 8.38 -12.99
C ASN A 274 -16.38 7.45 -13.81
N ASP A 275 -16.41 7.61 -15.13
CA ASP A 275 -15.64 6.74 -16.03
C ASP A 275 -14.13 6.77 -15.73
N GLU A 276 -13.63 7.93 -15.31
CA GLU A 276 -12.24 8.12 -14.84
C GLU A 276 -11.91 7.24 -13.63
N LYS A 277 -12.76 7.21 -12.60
CA LYS A 277 -12.56 6.34 -11.42
C LYS A 277 -12.62 4.87 -11.82
N LEU A 278 -13.55 4.48 -12.69
CA LEU A 278 -13.66 3.09 -13.16
C LEU A 278 -12.40 2.66 -13.90
N GLN A 279 -11.89 3.52 -14.78
CA GLN A 279 -10.63 3.31 -15.48
C GLN A 279 -9.48 3.21 -14.48
N ARG A 280 -9.38 4.14 -13.53
CA ARG A 280 -8.32 4.15 -12.50
C ARG A 280 -8.29 2.87 -11.66
N LEU A 281 -9.44 2.40 -11.18
CA LEU A 281 -9.49 1.12 -10.46
C LEU A 281 -9.09 -0.06 -11.34
N SER A 282 -9.52 -0.07 -12.61
CA SER A 282 -9.15 -1.13 -13.54
C SER A 282 -7.64 -1.16 -13.77
N THR A 283 -7.03 0.01 -13.98
CA THR A 283 -5.57 0.15 -14.14
C THR A 283 -4.82 -0.28 -12.89
N LEU A 284 -5.20 0.24 -11.71
CA LEU A 284 -4.57 -0.13 -10.44
C LEU A 284 -4.75 -1.63 -10.12
N ALA A 285 -5.87 -2.22 -10.51
CA ALA A 285 -6.11 -3.65 -10.33
C ALA A 285 -5.11 -4.48 -11.14
N LEU A 286 -4.87 -4.11 -12.40
CA LEU A 286 -3.89 -4.78 -13.26
C LEU A 286 -2.46 -4.61 -12.73
N GLU A 287 -2.07 -3.37 -12.40
CA GLU A 287 -0.76 -3.07 -11.83
C GLU A 287 -0.52 -3.84 -10.52
N LEU A 288 -1.55 -3.94 -9.68
CA LEU A 288 -1.47 -4.71 -8.43
C LEU A 288 -1.34 -6.21 -8.71
N VAL A 289 -2.12 -6.76 -9.63
CA VAL A 289 -2.04 -8.19 -9.98
C VAL A 289 -0.69 -8.54 -10.59
N ASP A 290 -0.15 -7.71 -11.47
CA ASP A 290 1.19 -7.88 -12.04
C ASP A 290 2.30 -7.74 -10.99
N CYS A 291 2.03 -7.02 -9.90
CA CYS A 291 2.96 -6.85 -8.78
C CYS A 291 2.99 -8.07 -7.83
N LEU A 292 1.92 -8.85 -7.75
CA LEU A 292 1.75 -9.99 -6.83
C LEU A 292 2.23 -11.31 -7.43
#